data_AF-A0A1C6B2P2-F1
#
_entry.id   AF-A0A1C6B2P2-F1
#
_cell.length_a   1.000
_cell.length_b   1.000
_cell.length_c   1.000
_cell.angle_alpha   90.00
_cell.angle_beta   90.00
_cell.angle_gamma   90.00
#
_symmetry.space_group_name_H-M   'P 1'
#
loop_
_entity.id
_entity.type
_entity.pdbx_description
1 polymer ?
#
loop_
_entity_poly.entity_id
_entity_poly.type
_entity_poly.pdbx_seq_one_letter_code
_entity_poly.pdbx_strand_id
1 'polypeptide(L)'
;MSKIQFRNAAHRDFVLENLDKCKVNDCYHRAFFYVMGISEETRMNIGKMFDFKRDCIIPEGMHGGWQTSGTVKVCHLAFNLWNGFTEEGRENLYTPEELFCCGYAPYFMEGIKLRYPEYCRDLTPPKRNDMER
;
A
#
# COMPACT_ATOMS: atom_id res chain seq x y z
N MET A 1 2.74 -17.96 0.83
CA MET A 1 2.77 -16.51 1.11
C MET A 1 2.81 -16.35 2.61
N SER A 2 3.81 -15.65 3.14
CA SER A 2 3.82 -15.24 4.54
C SER A 2 2.51 -14.51 4.87
N LYS A 3 1.95 -14.75 6.06
CA LYS A 3 0.73 -14.08 6.52
C LYS A 3 0.96 -12.56 6.58
N ILE A 4 0.18 -11.79 5.82
CA ILE A 4 0.23 -10.31 5.82
C ILE A 4 -0.03 -9.77 7.22
N GLN A 5 0.78 -8.78 7.64
CA GLN A 5 0.76 -8.22 9.00
C GLN A 5 0.05 -6.87 9.08
N PHE A 6 -1.22 -6.86 9.52
CA PHE A 6 -1.94 -5.62 9.74
C PHE A 6 -1.54 -4.92 11.05
N ARG A 7 -1.47 -3.58 11.01
CA ARG A 7 -1.19 -2.72 12.19
C ARG A 7 -2.16 -2.95 13.36
N ASN A 8 -3.44 -3.14 13.06
CA ASN A 8 -4.49 -3.41 14.04
C ASN A 8 -5.77 -3.89 13.30
N ALA A 9 -6.82 -4.19 14.07
CA ALA A 9 -8.11 -4.62 13.51
C ALA A 9 -8.72 -3.58 12.56
N ALA A 10 -8.71 -2.29 12.93
CA ALA A 10 -9.26 -1.22 12.11
C ALA A 10 -8.57 -1.10 10.74
N HIS A 11 -7.26 -1.33 10.67
CA HIS A 11 -6.52 -1.41 9.41
C HIS A 11 -7.02 -2.60 8.57
N ARG A 12 -7.11 -3.80 9.15
CA ARG A 12 -7.62 -4.99 8.42
C ARG A 12 -9.04 -4.78 7.89
N ASP A 13 -9.94 -4.32 8.75
CA ASP A 13 -11.36 -4.19 8.43
C ASP A 13 -11.56 -3.15 7.32
N PHE A 14 -10.84 -2.02 7.38
CA PHE A 14 -10.81 -1.03 6.30
C PHE A 14 -10.40 -1.62 4.94
N VAL A 15 -9.38 -2.48 4.91
CA VAL A 15 -8.91 -3.08 3.64
C VAL A 15 -9.99 -3.97 3.03
N LEU A 16 -10.60 -4.83 3.84
CA LEU A 16 -11.64 -5.74 3.38
C LEU A 16 -12.87 -4.96 2.89
N GLU A 17 -13.35 -4.00 3.69
CA GLU A 17 -14.52 -3.21 3.36
C GLU A 17 -14.37 -2.39 2.08
N ASN A 18 -13.18 -1.85 1.79
CA ASN A 18 -12.98 -1.04 0.58
C ASN A 18 -12.69 -1.88 -0.65
N LEU A 19 -12.04 -3.04 -0.51
CA LEU A 19 -11.89 -3.98 -1.63
C LEU A 19 -13.25 -4.54 -2.07
N ASP A 20 -14.18 -4.77 -1.14
CA ASP A 20 -15.54 -5.23 -1.47
C ASP A 20 -16.37 -4.17 -2.23
N LYS A 21 -15.97 -2.89 -2.16
CA LYS A 21 -16.61 -1.79 -2.90
C LYS A 21 -16.02 -1.60 -4.30
N CYS A 22 -14.85 -2.16 -4.57
CA CYS A 22 -14.17 -2.03 -5.86
C CYS A 22 -14.73 -2.99 -6.89
N LYS A 23 -14.56 -2.63 -8.17
CA LYS A 23 -14.98 -3.51 -9.27
C LYS A 23 -13.97 -4.64 -9.50
N VAL A 24 -12.71 -4.38 -9.12
CA VAL A 24 -11.59 -5.30 -9.27
C VAL A 24 -10.91 -5.51 -7.92
N ASN A 25 -10.40 -6.73 -7.71
CA ASN A 25 -9.63 -7.11 -6.52
C ASN A 25 -8.26 -7.69 -6.94
N ASP A 26 -7.45 -6.85 -7.58
CA ASP A 26 -6.11 -7.18 -8.06
C ASP A 26 -4.99 -6.71 -7.10
N CYS A 27 -3.73 -6.92 -7.47
CA CYS A 27 -2.59 -6.52 -6.64
C CYS A 27 -2.43 -5.00 -6.47
N TYR A 28 -2.94 -4.20 -7.41
CA TYR A 28 -2.90 -2.73 -7.33
C TYR A 28 -3.86 -2.22 -6.26
N HIS A 29 -5.11 -2.68 -6.30
CA HIS A 29 -6.14 -2.34 -5.32
C HIS A 29 -5.75 -2.83 -3.92
N ARG A 30 -5.30 -4.09 -3.82
CA ARG A 30 -4.86 -4.66 -2.54
C ARG A 30 -3.73 -3.85 -1.92
N ALA A 31 -2.71 -3.51 -2.69
CA ALA A 31 -1.59 -2.71 -2.20
C ALA A 31 -2.04 -1.29 -1.81
N PHE A 32 -2.85 -0.64 -2.64
CA PHE A 32 -3.36 0.71 -2.40
C PHE A 32 -4.17 0.79 -1.11
N PHE A 33 -5.23 -0.01 -0.97
CA PHE A 33 -6.08 0.03 0.22
C PHE A 33 -5.34 -0.43 1.47
N TYR A 34 -4.41 -1.38 1.34
CA TYR A 34 -3.55 -1.75 2.45
C TYR A 34 -2.71 -0.57 2.94
N VAL A 35 -1.97 0.09 2.06
CA VAL A 35 -1.12 1.23 2.49
C VAL A 35 -2.00 2.37 3.03
N MET A 36 -3.07 2.74 2.34
CA MET A 36 -4.03 3.75 2.79
C MET A 36 -4.71 3.39 4.13
N GLY A 37 -4.79 2.11 4.47
CA GLY A 37 -5.40 1.63 5.71
C GLY A 37 -4.54 1.79 6.95
N ILE A 38 -3.25 2.16 6.83
CA ILE A 38 -2.30 2.20 7.95
C ILE A 38 -2.62 3.33 8.95
N SER A 39 -2.93 4.53 8.45
CA SER A 39 -3.26 5.72 9.25
C SER A 39 -4.76 5.89 9.39
N GLU A 40 -5.20 6.46 10.51
CA GLU A 40 -6.61 6.76 10.72
C GLU A 40 -7.09 7.89 9.81
N GLU A 41 -6.27 8.92 9.67
CA GLU A 41 -6.53 10.09 8.86
C GLU A 41 -6.71 9.71 7.37
N THR A 42 -5.88 8.80 6.85
CA THR A 42 -6.02 8.31 5.47
C THR A 42 -7.27 7.47 5.28
N ARG A 43 -7.68 6.67 6.28
CA ARG A 43 -8.95 5.94 6.25
C ARG A 43 -10.15 6.90 6.22
N MET A 44 -10.15 7.93 7.06
CA MET A 44 -11.23 8.93 7.13
C MET A 44 -11.35 9.75 5.83
N ASN A 45 -10.27 9.88 5.07
CA ASN A 45 -10.24 10.67 3.84
C ASN A 45 -10.21 9.82 2.56
N ILE A 46 -10.47 8.50 2.63
CA ILE A 46 -10.36 7.60 1.46
C ILE A 46 -11.21 8.05 0.26
N GLY A 47 -12.40 8.59 0.49
CA GLY A 47 -13.28 9.09 -0.58
C GLY A 47 -12.73 10.32 -1.31
N LYS A 48 -11.71 10.99 -0.78
CA LYS A 48 -10.97 12.06 -1.47
C LYS A 48 -9.80 11.51 -2.30
N MET A 49 -9.36 10.29 -2.02
CA MET A 49 -8.16 9.67 -2.58
C MET A 49 -8.49 8.62 -3.64
N PHE A 50 -9.71 8.07 -3.63
CA PHE A 50 -10.15 7.02 -4.53
C PHE A 50 -11.61 7.25 -4.97
N ASP A 51 -11.84 7.22 -6.28
CA ASP A 51 -13.16 7.27 -6.89
C ASP A 51 -13.66 5.84 -7.09
N PHE A 52 -14.53 5.35 -6.20
CA PHE A 52 -15.13 4.01 -6.30
C PHE A 52 -16.03 3.83 -7.54
N LYS A 53 -16.58 4.92 -8.09
CA LYS A 53 -17.41 4.85 -9.30
C LYS A 53 -16.54 4.64 -10.53
N ARG A 54 -15.40 5.33 -10.61
CA ARG A 54 -14.42 5.19 -11.71
C ARG A 54 -13.41 4.05 -11.49
N ASP A 55 -13.29 3.58 -10.25
CA ASP A 55 -12.32 2.57 -9.80
C ASP A 55 -10.87 3.04 -10.01
N CYS A 56 -10.57 4.28 -9.61
CA CYS A 56 -9.24 4.88 -9.78
C CYS A 56 -8.86 5.85 -8.66
N ILE A 57 -7.56 6.07 -8.52
CA ILE A 57 -7.00 7.08 -7.61
C ILE A 57 -7.36 8.51 -8.02
N ILE A 58 -7.39 9.43 -7.06
CA ILE A 58 -7.66 10.87 -7.22
C ILE A 58 -6.41 11.65 -6.73
N PRO A 59 -5.47 12.02 -7.63
CA PRO A 59 -4.26 12.76 -7.27
C PRO A 59 -4.51 14.07 -6.53
N GLU A 60 -5.59 14.78 -6.87
CA GLU A 60 -5.96 16.04 -6.25
C GLU A 60 -6.26 15.90 -4.74
N GLY A 61 -6.61 14.69 -4.30
CA GLY A 61 -6.85 14.37 -2.88
C GLY A 61 -5.62 14.52 -1.99
N MET A 62 -4.40 14.46 -2.57
CA MET A 62 -3.13 14.52 -1.84
C MET A 62 -2.79 15.90 -1.26
N HIS A 63 -3.56 16.96 -1.58
CA HIS A 63 -3.27 18.32 -1.12
C HIS A 63 -4.23 18.82 -0.04
N GLY A 64 -4.96 17.91 0.61
CA GLY A 64 -5.88 18.27 1.68
C GLY A 64 -5.16 18.68 2.98
N GLY A 65 -5.67 19.72 3.65
CA GLY A 65 -5.14 20.22 4.92
C GLY A 65 -5.25 19.27 6.13
N TRP A 66 -5.67 18.03 5.92
CA TRP A 66 -5.72 16.97 6.92
C TRP A 66 -4.42 16.17 7.02
N GLN A 67 -3.48 16.38 6.08
CA GLN A 67 -2.26 15.60 6.05
C GLN A 67 -1.27 15.96 7.15
N THR A 68 -0.63 14.94 7.71
CA THR A 68 0.54 15.00 8.57
C THR A 68 1.76 14.47 7.81
N SER A 69 2.96 14.64 8.37
CA SER A 69 4.19 14.09 7.77
C SER A 69 4.13 12.57 7.55
N GLY A 70 3.42 11.84 8.42
CA GLY A 70 3.20 10.40 8.26
C GLY A 70 2.21 10.05 7.15
N THR A 71 1.12 10.81 7.02
CA THR A 71 0.10 10.53 6.00
C THR A 71 0.59 10.89 4.60
N VAL A 72 1.43 11.94 4.46
CA VAL A 72 2.09 12.28 3.19
C VAL A 72 2.80 11.04 2.62
N LYS A 73 3.62 10.37 3.45
CA LYS A 73 4.38 9.16 3.06
C LYS A 73 3.47 7.99 2.71
N VAL A 74 2.38 7.81 3.45
CA VAL A 74 1.35 6.80 3.16
C VAL A 74 0.73 7.04 1.78
N CYS A 75 0.29 8.27 1.51
CA CYS A 75 -0.32 8.66 0.24
C CYS A 75 0.66 8.47 -0.93
N HIS A 76 1.88 8.97 -0.80
CA HIS A 76 2.91 8.85 -1.84
C HIS A 76 3.23 7.39 -2.19
N LEU A 77 3.44 6.53 -1.19
CA LEU A 77 3.68 5.12 -1.45
C LEU A 77 2.45 4.43 -2.08
N ALA A 78 1.24 4.67 -1.56
CA ALA A 78 0.02 4.05 -2.09
C ALA A 78 -0.20 4.40 -3.57
N PHE A 79 -0.04 5.67 -3.92
CA PHE A 79 -0.18 6.16 -5.29
C PHE A 79 0.92 5.60 -6.18
N ASN A 80 2.16 5.54 -5.69
CA ASN A 80 3.26 4.98 -6.45
C ASN A 80 3.06 3.47 -6.75
N LEU A 81 2.57 2.69 -5.79
CA LEU A 81 2.28 1.27 -6.01
C LEU A 81 1.10 1.05 -6.98
N TRP A 82 0.19 2.02 -7.13
CA TRP A 82 -0.93 1.93 -8.06
C TRP A 82 -0.48 1.88 -9.53
N ASN A 83 0.44 2.74 -9.96
CA ASN A 83 0.90 2.75 -11.36
C ASN A 83 2.23 3.49 -11.59
N GLY A 84 3.08 3.59 -10.57
CA GLY A 84 4.32 4.36 -10.63
C GLY A 84 4.10 5.87 -10.54
N PHE A 85 2.94 6.32 -10.07
CA PHE A 85 2.64 7.73 -9.90
C PHE A 85 3.72 8.43 -9.06
N THR A 86 4.15 9.58 -9.56
CA THR A 86 5.02 10.53 -8.88
C THR A 86 4.55 11.94 -9.24
N GLU A 87 4.74 12.89 -8.34
CA GLU A 87 4.49 14.30 -8.61
C GLU A 87 5.70 14.92 -9.30
N GLU A 88 5.50 15.55 -10.45
CA GLU A 88 6.57 16.24 -11.19
C GLU A 88 7.21 17.34 -10.32
N GLY A 89 8.54 17.32 -10.24
CA GLY A 89 9.31 18.23 -9.39
C GLY A 89 9.30 17.89 -7.90
N ARG A 90 8.71 16.76 -7.52
CA ARG A 90 8.66 16.22 -6.14
C ARG A 90 8.98 14.74 -6.07
N GLU A 91 9.72 14.23 -7.06
CA GLU A 91 10.06 12.82 -7.20
C GLU A 91 10.89 12.32 -6.00
N ASN A 92 11.66 13.22 -5.36
CA ASN A 92 12.43 12.92 -4.16
C ASN A 92 11.56 12.38 -3.00
N LEU A 93 10.29 12.81 -2.91
CA LEU A 93 9.35 12.38 -1.87
C LEU A 93 8.96 10.90 -1.97
N TYR A 94 9.23 10.26 -3.11
CA TYR A 94 8.92 8.86 -3.39
C TYR A 94 10.14 7.94 -3.18
N THR A 95 11.28 8.49 -2.75
CA THR A 95 12.49 7.72 -2.49
C THR A 95 12.39 6.94 -1.17
N PRO A 96 13.15 5.84 -1.00
CA PRO A 96 13.18 5.11 0.26
C PRO A 96 13.57 5.99 1.47
N GLU A 97 14.47 6.96 1.29
CA GLU A 97 14.91 7.88 2.34
C GLU A 97 13.72 8.67 2.91
N GLU A 98 12.90 9.26 2.05
CA GLU A 98 11.73 10.05 2.45
C GLU A 98 10.59 9.17 2.99
N LEU A 99 10.31 8.04 2.33
CA LEU A 99 9.17 7.18 2.67
C LEU A 99 9.39 6.39 3.97
N PHE A 100 10.55 5.76 4.16
CA PHE A 100 10.75 4.76 5.21
C PHE A 100 11.25 5.33 6.54
N CYS A 101 11.55 6.63 6.63
CA CYS A 101 11.90 7.29 7.90
C CYS A 101 10.65 7.59 8.76
N CYS A 102 9.86 6.55 9.08
CA CYS A 102 8.71 6.63 9.98
C CYS A 102 8.33 5.26 10.57
N GLY A 103 7.50 5.25 11.62
CA GLY A 103 7.00 4.02 12.26
C GLY A 103 6.09 3.14 11.38
N TYR A 104 5.76 3.57 10.17
CA TYR A 104 4.95 2.78 9.23
C TYR A 104 5.78 1.89 8.30
N ALA A 105 7.11 2.03 8.29
CA ALA A 105 8.01 1.28 7.42
C ALA A 105 7.77 -0.25 7.39
N PRO A 106 7.53 -0.96 8.51
CA PRO A 106 7.24 -2.39 8.47
C PRO A 106 5.97 -2.72 7.67
N TYR A 107 4.95 -1.86 7.74
CA TYR A 107 3.69 -2.05 7.02
C TYR A 107 3.82 -1.65 5.55
N PHE A 108 4.67 -0.67 5.21
CA PHE A 108 4.98 -0.36 3.82
C PHE A 108 5.56 -1.57 3.07
N MET A 109 6.40 -2.36 3.74
CA MET A 109 6.92 -3.61 3.16
C MET A 109 5.81 -4.62 2.87
N GLU A 110 4.80 -4.74 3.73
CA GLU A 110 3.65 -5.61 3.48
C GLU A 110 2.81 -5.13 2.28
N GLY A 111 2.66 -3.81 2.10
CA GLY A 111 2.04 -3.22 0.91
C GLY A 111 2.79 -3.57 -0.39
N ILE A 112 4.13 -3.53 -0.36
CA ILE A 112 4.99 -3.94 -1.49
C ILE A 112 4.81 -5.44 -1.80
N LYS A 113 4.76 -6.30 -0.77
CA LYS A 113 4.50 -7.75 -0.96
C LYS A 113 3.16 -8.00 -1.63
N LEU A 114 2.13 -7.24 -1.26
CA LEU A 114 0.80 -7.32 -1.88
C LEU A 114 0.82 -6.88 -3.35
N ARG A 115 1.65 -5.88 -3.67
CA ARG A 115 1.79 -5.37 -5.04
C ARG A 115 2.54 -6.34 -5.95
N TYR A 116 3.54 -7.04 -5.42
CA TYR A 116 4.50 -7.88 -6.15
C TYR A 116 4.58 -9.31 -5.59
N PRO A 117 3.46 -10.06 -5.49
CA PRO A 117 3.41 -11.35 -4.82
C PRO A 117 4.29 -12.43 -5.48
N GLU A 118 4.58 -12.29 -6.77
CA GLU A 118 5.47 -13.16 -7.54
C GLU A 118 6.96 -12.96 -7.21
N TYR A 119 7.35 -11.72 -6.88
CA TYR A 119 8.73 -11.36 -6.56
C TYR A 119 9.05 -11.45 -5.07
N CYS A 120 8.03 -11.33 -4.22
CA CYS A 120 8.19 -11.36 -2.77
C CYS A 120 7.88 -12.73 -2.16
N ARG A 121 8.08 -13.83 -2.91
CA ARG A 121 7.99 -15.18 -2.36
C ARG A 121 9.14 -15.40 -1.38
N ASP A 122 8.91 -16.26 -0.39
CA ASP A 122 9.94 -16.61 0.59
C ASP A 122 11.21 -17.05 -0.17
N LEU A 123 12.34 -16.44 0.15
CA LEU A 123 13.64 -16.75 -0.45
C LEU A 123 14.12 -18.17 -0.16
N THR A 124 13.38 -18.94 0.65
CA THR A 124 13.69 -20.32 0.96
C THR A 124 13.79 -21.11 -0.34
N PRO A 125 14.99 -21.62 -0.69
CA PRO A 125 15.11 -22.53 -1.82
C PRO A 125 14.18 -23.72 -1.59
N PRO A 126 13.59 -24.31 -2.64
CA PRO A 126 12.92 -25.59 -2.48
C PRO A 126 13.86 -26.55 -1.76
N LYS A 127 13.38 -27.20 -0.69
CA LYS A 127 14.15 -28.24 0.00
C LYS A 127 14.59 -29.23 -1.06
N ARG A 128 15.91 -29.40 -1.26
CA ARG A 128 16.46 -30.52 -2.03
C ARG A 128 16.08 -31.80 -1.27
N ASN A 129 14.94 -32.37 -1.63
CA ASN A 129 14.75 -33.80 -1.49
C ASN A 129 15.42 -34.42 -2.72
N ASP A 130 16.13 -35.52 -2.51
CA ASP A 130 16.76 -36.38 -3.52
C ASP A 130 18.21 -36.03 -3.89
N MET A 131 19.13 -36.55 -3.08
CA MET A 131 20.31 -37.28 -3.56
C MET A 131 20.90 -38.14 -2.42
N GLU A 132 20.04 -38.94 -1.76
CA GLU A 132 20.47 -40.18 -1.11
C GLU A 132 20.04 -41.33 -2.02
N ARG A 133 20.91 -41.66 -2.97
CA ARG A 133 20.96 -42.96 -3.66
C ARG A 133 22.39 -43.45 -3.63
#